data_AF-A0A804IRE0-F1
#
_entry.id   AF-A0A804IRE0-F1
#
_cell.length_a   1.000
_cell.length_b   1.000
_cell.length_c   1.000
_cell.angle_alpha   90.00
_cell.angle_beta   90.00
_cell.angle_gamma   90.00
#
_symmetry.space_group_name_H-M   'P 1'
#
loop_
_entity.id
_entity.type
_entity.pdbx_description
1 polymer ?
#
loop_
_entity_poly.entity_id
_entity_poly.type
_entity_poly.pdbx_seq_one_letter_code
_entity_poly.pdbx_strand_id
1 'polypeptide(L)'
;MDREARVTRYREKSKTRKFEKTMRYASRKAYAKTKPRIKGRFAKKSNAELEVEELLLLISGSNKMQSLIIYVMIIFVARWEQKLLKKI
;
A
#
# COMPACT_ATOMS: atom_id res chain seq x y z
N MET A 1 21.79 -44.25 -23.35
CA MET A 1 20.37 -44.28 -22.91
C MET A 1 19.87 -42.96 -22.33
N ASP A 2 20.55 -42.33 -21.36
CA ASP A 2 20.01 -41.12 -20.70
C ASP A 2 19.94 -39.85 -21.58
N ARG A 3 20.86 -39.68 -22.54
CA ARG A 3 20.93 -38.45 -23.34
C ARG A 3 19.74 -38.31 -24.30
N GLU A 4 19.38 -39.40 -24.98
CA GLU A 4 18.30 -39.40 -25.96
C GLU A 4 16.95 -39.12 -25.30
N ALA A 5 16.68 -39.77 -24.16
CA ALA A 5 15.48 -39.53 -23.35
C ALA A 5 15.38 -38.06 -22.86
N ARG A 6 16.51 -37.44 -22.50
CA ARG A 6 16.53 -36.01 -22.13
C ARG A 6 16.26 -35.09 -23.31
N VAL A 7 16.79 -35.42 -24.49
CA VAL A 7 16.61 -34.62 -25.72
C VAL A 7 15.17 -34.71 -26.23
N THR A 8 14.55 -35.89 -26.20
CA THR A 8 13.14 -36.06 -26.58
C THR A 8 12.23 -35.28 -25.63
N ARG A 9 12.42 -35.40 -24.31
CA ARG A 9 11.71 -34.60 -23.30
C ARG A 9 11.86 -33.10 -23.52
N TYR A 10 13.06 -32.63 -23.88
CA TYR A 10 13.29 -31.21 -24.18
C TYR A 10 12.48 -30.74 -25.39
N ARG A 11 12.49 -31.51 -26.49
CA ARG A 11 11.74 -31.20 -27.72
C ARG A 11 10.24 -31.18 -27.48
N GLU A 12 9.72 -32.16 -26.74
CA GLU A 12 8.30 -32.21 -26.35
C GLU A 12 7.92 -31.02 -25.45
N LYS A 13 8.75 -30.70 -24.45
CA LYS A 13 8.54 -29.53 -23.58
C LYS A 13 8.65 -28.21 -24.35
N SER A 14 9.38 -28.15 -25.47
CA SER A 14 9.46 -26.95 -26.30
C SER A 14 8.15 -26.65 -27.02
N LYS A 15 7.42 -27.68 -27.45
CA LYS A 15 6.13 -27.53 -28.14
C LYS A 15 5.01 -27.03 -27.21
N THR A 16 5.11 -27.30 -25.91
CA THR A 16 4.08 -26.94 -24.91
C THR A 16 4.38 -25.66 -24.13
N ARG A 17 5.39 -24.89 -24.55
CA ARG A 17 5.71 -23.60 -23.90
C ARG A 17 4.57 -22.62 -24.11
N LYS A 18 4.10 -22.01 -23.03
CA LYS A 18 3.13 -20.91 -23.05
C LYS A 18 3.90 -19.60 -22.89
N PHE A 19 3.80 -18.72 -23.88
CA PHE A 19 4.48 -17.41 -23.88
C PHE A 19 3.61 -16.29 -23.28
N GLU A 20 2.32 -16.56 -23.11
CA GLU A 20 1.41 -15.61 -22.50
C GLU A 20 1.73 -15.41 -21.01
N LYS A 21 1.50 -14.17 -20.54
CA LYS A 21 1.74 -13.81 -19.14
C LYS A 21 0.82 -14.60 -18.21
N THR A 22 1.36 -15.67 -17.63
CA THR A 22 0.60 -16.52 -16.71
C THR A 22 0.58 -15.91 -15.30
N MET A 23 -0.59 -15.49 -14.84
CA MET A 23 -0.79 -15.05 -13.45
C MET A 23 -1.10 -16.26 -12.56
N ARG A 24 -0.07 -16.90 -12.00
CA ARG A 24 -0.24 -18.11 -11.16
C ARG A 24 -0.96 -17.85 -9.84
N TYR A 25 -0.65 -16.74 -9.16
CA TYR A 25 -1.16 -16.43 -7.84
C TYR A 25 -2.04 -15.19 -7.88
N ALA A 26 -3.36 -15.40 -7.82
CA ALA A 26 -4.34 -14.31 -7.86
C ALA A 26 -4.23 -13.38 -6.63
N SER A 27 -4.00 -13.95 -5.45
CA SER A 27 -3.83 -13.20 -4.19
C SER A 27 -2.68 -12.18 -4.27
N ARG A 28 -1.50 -12.61 -4.74
CA ARG A 28 -0.33 -11.71 -4.92
C ARG A 28 -0.58 -10.62 -5.94
N LYS A 29 -1.35 -10.91 -7.00
CA LYS A 29 -1.78 -9.89 -7.98
C LYS A 29 -2.65 -8.83 -7.33
N ALA A 30 -3.60 -9.23 -6.48
CA ALA A 30 -4.46 -8.31 -5.75
C ALA A 30 -3.65 -7.40 -4.82
N TYR A 31 -2.75 -7.97 -4.01
CA TYR A 31 -1.86 -7.20 -3.13
C TYR A 31 -0.98 -6.19 -3.90
N ALA A 32 -0.44 -6.59 -5.06
CA ALA A 32 0.39 -5.71 -5.88
C ALA A 32 -0.38 -4.57 -6.57
N LYS A 33 -1.71 -4.69 -6.70
CA LYS A 33 -2.59 -3.65 -7.23
C LYS A 33 -2.92 -2.59 -6.18
N THR A 34 -3.12 -2.99 -4.92
CA THR A 34 -3.50 -2.08 -3.83
C THR A 34 -2.31 -1.40 -3.15
N LYS A 35 -1.10 -1.97 -3.25
CA LYS A 35 0.11 -1.40 -2.63
C LYS A 35 0.49 -0.05 -3.26
N PRO A 36 0.82 0.99 -2.46
CA PRO A 36 1.14 2.33 -2.96
C PRO A 36 2.37 2.34 -3.86
N ARG A 37 2.33 3.17 -4.92
CA ARG A 37 3.40 3.32 -5.91
C ARG A 37 3.80 4.77 -6.13
N ILE A 38 5.09 5.01 -6.28
CA ILE A 38 5.67 6.30 -6.67
C ILE A 38 6.56 6.03 -7.88
N LYS A 39 6.30 6.70 -9.01
CA LYS A 39 7.02 6.50 -10.29
C LYS A 39 7.19 5.01 -10.68
N GLY A 40 6.13 4.21 -10.52
CA GLY A 40 6.09 2.78 -10.86
C GLY A 40 6.73 1.82 -9.84
N ARG A 41 7.49 2.34 -8.88
CA ARG A 41 8.10 1.57 -7.79
C ARG A 41 7.14 1.48 -6.61
N PHE A 42 7.21 0.39 -5.84
CA PHE A 42 6.50 0.35 -4.57
C PHE A 42 7.13 1.35 -3.60
N ALA A 43 6.29 2.17 -2.95
CA ALA A 43 6.74 3.01 -1.85
C ALA A 43 7.09 2.11 -0.66
N LYS A 44 8.21 2.40 0.00
CA LYS A 44 8.41 1.96 1.39
C LYS A 44 7.61 2.94 2.24
N LYS A 45 6.91 2.42 3.25
CA LYS A 45 6.35 3.30 4.27
C LYS A 45 7.52 4.09 4.85
N SER A 46 7.50 5.39 4.64
CA SER A 46 8.45 6.28 5.30
C SER A 46 8.10 6.30 6.79
N ASN A 47 9.06 6.61 7.67
CA ASN A 47 8.77 6.68 9.11
C ASN A 47 7.61 7.64 9.42
N ALA A 48 7.43 8.71 8.63
CA ALA A 48 6.29 9.62 8.75
C ALA A 48 4.93 8.95 8.45
N GLU A 49 4.85 8.00 7.52
CA GLU A 49 3.60 7.27 7.25
C GLU A 49 3.30 6.24 8.34
N LEU A 50 4.34 5.70 9.00
CA LEU A 50 4.20 4.82 10.16
C LEU A 50 3.75 5.61 11.39
N GLU A 51 4.35 6.78 11.63
CA GLU A 51 3.95 7.71 12.70
C GLU A 51 2.50 8.17 12.51
N VAL A 52 2.08 8.45 11.26
CA VAL A 52 0.68 8.81 10.96
C VAL A 52 -0.27 7.63 11.16
N GLU A 53 0.10 6.40 10.77
CA GLU A 53 -0.69 5.19 11.07
C GLU A 53 -0.77 4.90 12.57
N GLU A 54 0.32 5.13 13.31
CA GLU A 54 0.40 4.94 14.77
C GLU A 54 -0.44 6.00 15.51
N LEU A 55 -0.39 7.25 15.05
CA LEU A 55 -1.30 8.32 15.47
C LEU A 55 -2.76 8.00 15.11
N LEU A 56 -3.03 7.42 13.93
CA LEU A 56 -4.39 6.99 13.53
C LEU A 56 -4.91 5.84 14.38
N LEU A 57 -4.04 4.88 14.74
CA LEU A 57 -4.35 3.78 15.64
C LEU A 57 -4.66 4.32 17.05
N LEU A 58 -3.88 5.28 17.55
CA LEU A 58 -4.14 5.99 18.82
C LEU A 58 -5.48 6.76 18.82
N ILE A 59 -5.83 7.42 17.71
CA ILE A 59 -7.10 8.15 17.57
C ILE A 59 -8.30 7.19 17.47
N SER A 60 -8.14 6.05 16.79
CA SER A 60 -9.20 5.05 16.62
C SER A 60 -9.59 4.33 17.92
N GLY A 61 -8.69 4.30 18.91
CA GLY A 61 -8.92 3.73 20.24
C GLY A 61 -9.54 4.70 21.24
N SER A 62 -9.91 5.91 20.82
CA SER A 62 -10.36 6.96 21.72
C SER A 62 -11.87 6.89 22.00
N ASN A 63 -12.22 6.83 23.28
CA ASN A 63 -13.62 6.95 23.76
C ASN A 63 -14.27 8.24 23.22
N LYS A 64 -15.58 8.19 22.93
CA LYS A 64 -16.39 9.32 22.39
C LYS A 64 -16.11 10.70 23.03
N MET A 65 -15.69 10.72 24.29
CA MET A 65 -15.26 11.92 25.03
C MET A 65 -13.98 12.56 24.51
N GLN A 66 -12.94 11.79 24.17
CA GLN A 66 -11.68 12.38 23.69
C GLN A 66 -11.73 12.74 22.19
N SER A 67 -12.59 12.09 21.40
CA SER A 67 -12.88 12.55 20.02
C SER A 67 -13.55 13.93 19.99
N LEU A 68 -14.46 14.22 20.94
CA LEU A 68 -15.08 15.54 21.11
C LEU A 68 -14.07 16.62 21.53
N ILE A 69 -13.14 16.31 22.44
CA ILE A 69 -12.10 17.24 22.87
C ILE A 69 -11.17 17.60 21.69
N ILE A 70 -10.76 16.61 20.91
CA ILE A 70 -9.94 16.83 19.70
C ILE A 70 -10.70 17.69 18.69
N TYR A 71 -11.99 17.41 18.45
CA TYR A 71 -12.82 18.19 17.52
C TYR A 71 -12.97 19.65 17.96
N VAL A 72 -13.18 19.91 19.25
CA VAL A 72 -13.25 21.26 19.82
C VAL A 72 -11.89 21.98 19.74
N MET A 73 -10.78 21.28 20.01
CA MET A 73 -9.43 21.85 19.86
C MET A 73 -9.10 22.21 18.41
N ILE A 74 -9.44 21.35 17.44
CA ILE A 74 -9.20 21.62 16.01
C ILE A 74 -10.01 22.84 15.55
N ILE A 75 -11.28 22.96 15.94
CA ILE A 75 -12.09 24.14 15.62
C ILE A 75 -11.50 25.40 16.24
N PHE A 76 -10.96 25.34 17.46
CA PHE A 76 -10.35 26.48 18.13
C PHE A 76 -9.05 26.93 17.45
N VAL A 77 -8.18 25.98 17.07
CA VAL A 77 -6.94 26.26 16.33
C VAL A 77 -7.24 26.84 14.94
N ALA A 78 -8.15 26.23 14.17
CA ALA A 78 -8.54 26.72 12.86
C ALA A 78 -9.16 28.13 12.92
N ARG A 79 -9.90 28.43 14.00
CA ARG A 79 -10.50 29.75 14.23
C ARG A 79 -9.47 30.79 14.69
N TRP A 80 -8.37 30.37 15.30
CA TRP A 80 -7.24 31.25 15.66
C TRP A 80 -6.40 31.62 14.42
N GLU A 81 -6.15 30.67 13.51
CA GLU A 81 -5.45 30.92 12.24
C GLU A 81 -6.20 31.91 11.33
N GLN A 82 -7.53 31.81 11.26
CA GLN A 82 -8.38 32.76 10.50
C GLN A 82 -8.34 34.19 11.08
N LYS A 83 -7.98 34.34 12.35
CA LYS A 83 -7.84 35.64 13.03
C LYS A 83 -6.48 36.30 12.73
N LEU A 84 -5.47 35.48 12.45
CA LEU A 84 -4.13 35.92 12.02
C LEU A 84 -4.11 36.31 10.54
N LEU A 85 -4.79 35.55 9.67
CA LEU A 85 -4.85 35.81 8.22
C LEU A 85 -5.70 37.02 7.81
N LYS A 86 -6.52 37.58 8.72
CA LYS A 86 -7.34 38.78 8.48
C LYS A 86 -6.68 40.08 9.01
N LYS A 87 -5.41 40.02 9.42
CA LYS A 87 -4.66 41.17 9.96
C LYS A 87 -3.46 41.57 9.08
N ILE A 88 -3.43 41.07 7.83
CA ILE A 88 -2.64 41.55 6.69
C ILE A 88 -3.65 42.08 5.68
#